data_AF-A0A976HFZ9-F1
#
_entry.id   AF-A0A976HFZ9-F1
#
_cell.length_a   1.000
_cell.length_b   1.000
_cell.length_c   1.000
_cell.angle_alpha   90.00
_cell.angle_beta   90.00
_cell.angle_gamma   90.00
#
_symmetry.space_group_name_H-M   'P 1'
#
loop_
_entity.id
_entity.type
_entity.pdbx_description
1 polymer ?
#
loop_
_entity_poly.entity_id
_entity_poly.type
_entity_poly.pdbx_seq_one_letter_code
_entity_poly.pdbx_strand_id
1 'polypeptide(L)'
;FVDLPEVTDPEALSAAIQRLANEQKILRVKGHVAVAGKPMRMLVQAVGARVRMQFDRPWGTSPRRSQLVVIAEHDDIDPAAIRKVLGA
;
A
#
# COMPACT_ATOMS: atom_id res chain seq x y z
N PHE A 1 -4.66 9.83 -1.55
CA PHE A 1 -3.44 9.01 -1.39
C PHE A 1 -3.13 8.90 0.09
N VAL A 2 -2.39 7.87 0.49
CA VAL A 2 -1.97 7.59 1.86
C VAL A 2 -0.46 7.47 1.85
N ASP A 3 0.21 8.33 2.58
CA ASP A 3 1.65 8.22 2.81
C ASP A 3 1.87 7.22 3.95
N LEU A 4 2.94 6.44 3.84
CA LEU A 4 3.27 5.39 4.80
C LEU A 4 4.70 5.58 5.31
N PRO A 5 5.01 5.07 6.52
CA PRO A 5 6.39 4.89 6.93
C PRO A 5 7.10 3.86 6.03
N GLU A 6 8.40 3.67 6.29
CA GLU A 6 9.14 2.56 5.68
C GLU A 6 8.56 1.22 6.16
N VAL A 7 8.28 0.34 5.22
CA VAL A 7 7.63 -0.96 5.48
C VAL A 7 8.67 -1.96 5.92
N THR A 8 8.56 -2.48 7.14
CA THR A 8 9.45 -3.53 7.64
C THR A 8 9.02 -4.93 7.19
N ASP A 9 7.71 -5.14 7.04
CA ASP A 9 7.10 -6.42 6.65
C ASP A 9 6.14 -6.25 5.46
N PRO A 10 6.59 -6.58 4.24
CA PRO A 10 5.74 -6.60 3.06
C PRO A 10 4.51 -7.53 3.15
N GLU A 11 4.61 -8.67 3.84
CA GLU A 11 3.50 -9.60 3.96
C GLU A 11 2.41 -9.05 4.87
N ALA A 12 2.77 -8.39 5.97
CA ALA A 12 1.82 -7.66 6.81
C ALA A 12 1.09 -6.55 6.02
N LEU A 13 1.80 -5.80 5.17
CA LEU A 13 1.17 -4.82 4.29
C LEU A 13 0.20 -5.48 3.30
N SER A 14 0.58 -6.63 2.73
CA SER A 14 -0.31 -7.41 1.86
C SER A 14 -1.60 -7.79 2.57
N ALA A 15 -1.49 -8.35 3.78
CA ALA A 15 -2.62 -8.75 4.59
C ALA A 15 -3.53 -7.56 4.95
N ALA A 16 -2.94 -6.40 5.28
CA ALA A 16 -3.69 -5.17 5.53
C ALA A 16 -4.50 -4.73 4.30
N ILE A 17 -3.91 -4.80 3.10
CA ILE A 17 -4.60 -4.46 1.84
C ILE A 17 -5.73 -5.47 1.54
N GLN A 18 -5.50 -6.76 1.77
CA GLN A 18 -6.54 -7.79 1.62
C GLN A 18 -7.71 -7.54 2.55
N ARG A 19 -7.41 -7.18 3.80
CA ARG A 19 -8.41 -6.84 4.81
C ARG A 19 -9.22 -5.61 4.40
N LEU A 20 -8.57 -4.56 3.89
CA LEU A 20 -9.28 -3.40 3.33
C LEU A 20 -10.21 -3.78 2.18
N ALA A 21 -9.78 -4.65 1.27
CA ALA A 21 -10.63 -5.11 0.18
C ALA A 21 -11.87 -5.87 0.68
N ASN A 22 -11.72 -6.70 1.70
CA ASN A 22 -12.79 -7.53 2.24
C ASN A 22 -13.74 -6.76 3.18
N GLU A 23 -13.21 -5.90 4.04
CA GLU A 23 -13.98 -5.22 5.09
C GLU A 23 -14.48 -3.83 4.69
N GLN A 24 -13.75 -3.14 3.81
CA GLN A 24 -14.04 -1.74 3.43
C GLN A 24 -14.30 -1.59 1.92
N LYS A 25 -14.60 -2.70 1.25
CA LYS A 25 -14.95 -2.74 -0.19
C LYS A 25 -13.97 -1.98 -1.08
N ILE A 26 -12.68 -1.96 -0.69
CA ILE A 26 -11.65 -1.33 -1.50
C ILE A 26 -11.50 -2.11 -2.81
N LEU A 27 -11.72 -1.42 -3.93
CA LEU A 27 -11.70 -2.01 -5.27
C LEU A 27 -10.27 -2.15 -5.80
N ARG A 28 -9.43 -1.14 -5.53
CA ARG A 28 -8.06 -1.12 -6.07
C ARG A 28 -7.11 -0.38 -5.14
N VAL A 29 -5.91 -0.93 -4.99
CA VAL A 29 -4.77 -0.25 -4.36
C VAL A 29 -3.61 -0.23 -5.34
N LYS A 30 -2.96 0.91 -5.50
CA LYS A 30 -1.75 1.03 -6.32
C LYS A 30 -0.78 2.00 -5.69
N GLY A 31 0.51 1.74 -5.82
CA GLY A 31 1.53 2.68 -5.37
C GLY A 31 2.88 2.03 -5.22
N HIS A 32 3.72 2.66 -4.43
CA HIS A 32 5.05 2.15 -4.15
C HIS A 32 5.40 2.40 -2.69
N VAL A 33 6.19 1.49 -2.12
CA VAL A 33 6.64 1.58 -0.74
C VAL A 33 8.15 1.37 -0.65
N ALA A 34 8.78 2.06 0.29
CA ALA A 34 10.13 1.78 0.72
C ALA A 34 10.09 0.60 1.70
N VAL A 35 10.97 -0.37 1.50
CA VAL A 35 11.10 -1.53 2.39
C VAL A 35 12.38 -1.40 3.20
N ALA A 36 12.27 -1.60 4.52
CA ALA A 36 13.38 -1.52 5.48
C ALA A 36 14.58 -2.33 5.00
N GLY A 37 15.75 -1.69 4.95
CA GLY A 37 17.01 -2.33 4.56
C GLY A 37 17.13 -2.70 3.08
N LYS A 38 16.15 -2.37 2.22
CA LYS A 38 16.22 -2.65 0.78
C LYS A 38 16.44 -1.38 -0.05
N PRO A 39 17.48 -1.33 -0.91
CA PRO A 39 17.73 -0.17 -1.77
C PRO A 39 16.75 -0.07 -2.94
N MET A 40 15.81 -1.00 -3.05
CA MET A 40 14.83 -1.09 -4.14
C MET A 40 13.46 -0.57 -3.70
N ARG A 41 12.76 0.02 -4.67
CA ARG A 41 11.36 0.41 -4.55
C ARG A 41 10.49 -0.81 -4.80
N MET A 42 9.50 -1.02 -3.94
CA MET A 42 8.51 -2.08 -4.12
C MET A 42 7.24 -1.48 -4.68
N LEU A 43 6.82 -1.95 -5.85
CA LEU A 43 5.54 -1.63 -6.46
C LEU A 43 4.44 -2.49 -5.82
N VAL A 44 3.35 -1.86 -5.44
CA VAL A 44 2.15 -2.50 -4.88
C VAL A 44 1.00 -2.33 -5.86
N GLN A 45 0.36 -3.43 -6.23
CA GLN A 45 -0.83 -3.44 -7.08
C GLN A 45 -1.82 -4.45 -6.54
N ALA A 46 -3.04 -4.01 -6.23
CA ALA A 46 -4.12 -4.87 -5.79
C ALA A 46 -5.42 -4.56 -6.53
N VAL A 47 -6.17 -5.60 -6.88
CA VAL A 47 -7.56 -5.52 -7.38
C VAL A 47 -8.39 -6.43 -6.49
N GLY A 48 -9.30 -5.84 -5.72
CA GLY A 48 -9.89 -6.50 -4.55
C GLY A 48 -8.82 -7.11 -3.64
N ALA A 49 -9.06 -8.33 -3.15
CA ALA A 49 -8.14 -9.04 -2.26
C ALA A 49 -6.91 -9.64 -2.98
N ARG A 50 -6.78 -9.53 -4.31
CA ARG A 50 -5.62 -10.05 -5.02
C ARG A 50 -4.49 -9.02 -5.03
N VAL A 51 -3.54 -9.19 -4.10
CA VAL A 51 -2.37 -8.31 -3.97
C VAL A 51 -1.17 -8.88 -4.69
N ARG A 52 -0.49 -8.05 -5.48
CA ARG A 52 0.81 -8.33 -6.08
C ARG A 52 1.80 -7.26 -5.63
N MET A 53 2.96 -7.72 -5.20
CA MET A 53 4.09 -6.87 -4.86
C MET A 53 5.31 -7.34 -5.63
N GLN A 54 6.08 -6.39 -6.17
CA GLN A 54 7.31 -6.69 -6.89
C GLN A 54 8.28 -5.52 -6.74
N PHE A 55 9.57 -5.81 -6.66
CA PHE A 55 10.58 -4.76 -6.75
C PHE A 55 10.70 -4.29 -8.20
N ASP A 56 10.65 -2.97 -8.42
CA ASP A 56 10.66 -2.42 -9.78
C ASP A 56 11.99 -1.75 -10.14
N ARG A 57 12.47 -0.81 -9.33
CA ARG A 57 13.73 -0.10 -9.57
C ARG A 57 14.45 0.33 -8.27
N PRO A 58 15.76 0.55 -8.30
CA PRO A 58 16.48 1.17 -7.19
C PRO A 58 15.97 2.59 -6.88
N TRP A 59 16.11 3.03 -5.62
CA TRP A 59 15.78 4.40 -5.24
C TRP A 59 16.79 5.44 -5.76
N GLY A 60 18.08 5.08 -5.83
CA GLY A 60 19.14 6.01 -6.22
C GLY A 60 19.18 7.24 -5.31
N THR A 61 19.15 8.43 -5.89
CA THR A 61 19.07 9.72 -5.18
C THR A 61 17.63 10.16 -4.88
N SER A 62 16.62 9.40 -5.32
CA SER A 62 15.22 9.75 -5.08
C SER A 62 14.84 9.52 -3.61
N PRO A 63 13.99 10.39 -3.03
CA PRO A 63 13.51 10.19 -1.67
C PRO A 63 12.71 8.88 -1.56
N ARG A 64 12.99 8.10 -0.51
CA ARG A 64 12.37 6.79 -0.22
C ARG A 64 10.96 6.95 0.36
N ARG A 65 10.07 7.64 -0.36
CA ARG A 65 8.70 7.91 0.08
C ARG A 65 7.79 6.73 -0.24
N SER A 66 7.08 6.22 0.77
CA SER A 66 6.01 5.24 0.57
C SER A 66 4.68 5.95 0.36
N GLN A 67 4.00 5.66 -0.74
CA GLN A 67 2.70 6.25 -1.06
C GLN A 67 1.80 5.26 -1.79
N LEU A 68 0.57 5.11 -1.27
CA LEU A 68 -0.48 4.29 -1.86
C LEU A 68 -1.69 5.16 -2.27
N VAL A 69 -2.30 4.79 -3.38
CA VAL A 69 -3.61 5.28 -3.81
C VAL A 69 -4.60 4.15 -3.57
N VAL A 70 -5.63 4.45 -2.78
CA VAL A 70 -6.72 3.55 -2.43
C VAL A 70 -7.97 4.04 -3.16
N ILE A 71 -8.67 3.14 -3.84
CA ILE A 71 -9.84 3.43 -4.68
C ILE A 71 -11.00 2.55 -4.22
N ALA A 72 -12.12 3.18 -3.90
CA ALA A 72 -13.39 2.56 -3.53
C ALA A 72 -14.54 3.35 -4.16
N GLU A 73 -15.78 2.87 -4.02
CA GLU A 73 -16.97 3.65 -4.32
C GLU A 73 -17.07 4.85 -3.37
N HIS A 74 -17.75 5.92 -3.80
CA HIS A 74 -17.79 7.19 -3.07
C HIS A 74 -18.32 7.03 -1.64
N ASP A 75 -19.35 6.21 -1.46
CA ASP A 75 -20.03 6.02 -0.17
C ASP A 75 -19.29 5.05 0.77
N ASP A 76 -18.30 4.31 0.24
CA ASP A 76 -17.58 3.25 0.97
C ASP A 76 -16.14 3.66 1.34
N ILE A 77 -15.75 4.92 1.12
CA ILE A 77 -14.40 5.41 1.45
C ILE A 77 -14.35 6.06 2.85
N ASP A 78 -13.66 5.40 3.79
CA ASP A 78 -13.33 5.97 5.10
C ASP A 78 -11.80 6.22 5.20
N PRO A 79 -11.34 7.47 4.98
CA PRO A 79 -9.91 7.77 5.03
C PRO A 79 -9.25 7.56 6.39
N ALA A 80 -9.99 7.64 7.50
CA ALA A 80 -9.44 7.44 8.83
C ALA A 80 -9.25 5.94 9.10
N ALA A 81 -10.26 5.13 8.76
CA ALA A 81 -10.16 3.68 8.88
C ALA A 81 -9.07 3.11 7.96
N ILE A 82 -8.97 3.58 6.71
CA ILE A 82 -7.92 3.16 5.77
C ILE A 82 -6.52 3.41 6.33
N ARG A 83 -6.26 4.61 6.86
CA ARG A 83 -4.96 4.96 7.47
C ARG A 83 -4.63 4.05 8.64
N LYS A 84 -5.60 3.84 9.53
CA LYS A 84 -5.46 2.96 10.69
C LYS A 84 -5.10 1.53 10.28
N VAL A 85 -5.74 0.97 9.25
CA VAL A 85 -5.44 -0.40 8.78
C VAL A 85 -4.06 -0.48 8.13
N LEU A 86 -3.64 0.55 7.40
CA LEU A 86 -2.33 0.56 6.74
C LEU A 86 -1.17 0.96 7.67
N GLY A 87 -1.45 1.43 8.90
CA GLY A 87 -0.43 1.91 9.82
C GLY A 87 0.17 3.26 9.43
N ALA A 88 -0.64 4.13 8.79
CA ALA A 88 -0.29 5.48 8.37
C ALA A 88 -0.63 6.54 9.43
#